data_AF-A0A7U7DDW6-F1
#
_entry.id   AF-A0A7U7DDW6-F1
#
_cell.length_a   1.000
_cell.length_b   1.000
_cell.length_c   1.000
_cell.angle_alpha   90.00
_cell.angle_beta   90.00
_cell.angle_gamma   90.00
#
_symmetry.space_group_name_H-M   'P 1'
#
loop_
_entity.id
_entity.type
_entity.pdbx_description
1 polymer ?
#
loop_
_entity_poly.entity_id
_entity_poly.type
_entity_poly.pdbx_seq_one_letter_code
_entity_poly.pdbx_strand_id
1 'polypeptide(L)'
;MSRDVGQSRWNGVLINGSLLVLALVSLAPLLWMLSVSFMPTGEASRFPPPMLPSAFTTANYHELFARTGMARNFANSLMVSGLITLGSLLINTMAGYAFAKLQFVGRERIFKILMAALVIPAQVAMLPLFLLMKQLHLVNNIGGVVVPALATVFGIFLVRQYARSIPDELIEAARIDGASEMRIFFQIVLPMLKPVLVTLTIFTFMGSWNDFMWPLIVLTDQEQYTLPVALAALSREHIMDVELMMAGAVVTVIPVLLLFVALQRYYIQGLLLGSVKG
;
A
#
# COMPACT_ATOMS: atom_id res chain seq x y z
N MET A 1 25.91 -24.23 -19.90
CA MET A 1 25.22 -24.19 -21.21
C MET A 1 24.78 -22.75 -21.44
N SER A 2 25.71 -21.93 -21.92
CA SER A 2 25.73 -21.39 -23.29
C SER A 2 24.56 -20.43 -23.53
N ARG A 3 24.78 -19.17 -23.16
CA ARG A 3 23.97 -18.05 -23.63
C ARG A 3 24.20 -17.93 -25.13
N ASP A 4 23.19 -18.27 -25.93
CA ASP A 4 23.09 -17.81 -27.31
C ASP A 4 22.91 -16.29 -27.31
N VAL A 5 24.02 -15.57 -27.18
CA VAL A 5 24.11 -14.13 -27.44
C VAL A 5 24.09 -13.94 -28.96
N GLY A 6 22.93 -14.25 -29.54
CA GLY A 6 22.66 -14.20 -30.97
C GLY A 6 21.28 -13.64 -31.30
N GLN A 7 20.57 -13.05 -30.33
CA GLN A 7 19.42 -12.21 -30.65
C GLN A 7 19.97 -10.88 -31.22
N SER A 8 19.83 -10.73 -32.54
CA SER A 8 20.24 -9.57 -33.34
C SER A 8 20.15 -8.26 -32.56
N ARG A 9 21.18 -7.41 -32.62
CA ARG A 9 21.18 -6.05 -32.01
C ARG A 9 19.90 -5.27 -32.34
N TRP A 10 19.30 -5.55 -33.50
CA TRP A 10 17.99 -5.04 -33.92
C TRP A 10 16.83 -5.47 -33.03
N ASN A 11 16.77 -6.72 -32.58
CA ASN A 11 15.74 -7.19 -31.65
C ASN A 11 15.86 -6.46 -30.30
N GLY A 12 17.08 -6.23 -29.81
CA GLY A 12 17.31 -5.45 -28.60
C GLY A 12 16.85 -3.99 -28.73
N VAL A 13 17.14 -3.35 -29.86
CA VAL A 13 16.67 -1.98 -30.14
C VAL A 13 15.15 -1.92 -30.27
N LEU A 14 14.54 -2.88 -30.96
CA LEU A 14 13.08 -2.96 -31.12
C LEU A 14 12.37 -3.17 -29.77
N ILE A 15 12.87 -4.09 -28.94
CA ILE A 15 12.33 -4.36 -27.60
C ILE A 15 12.48 -3.11 -26.71
N ASN A 16 13.67 -2.52 -26.64
CA ASN A 16 13.88 -1.33 -25.81
C ASN A 16 13.08 -0.13 -26.32
N GLY A 17 12.95 0.04 -27.64
CA GLY A 17 12.13 1.09 -28.23
C GLY A 17 10.64 0.92 -27.92
N SER A 18 10.12 -0.31 -28.00
CA SER A 18 8.72 -0.59 -27.63
C SER A 18 8.48 -0.43 -26.13
N LEU A 19 9.42 -0.85 -25.27
CA LEU A 19 9.36 -0.59 -23.83
C LEU A 19 9.35 0.92 -23.52
N LEU A 20 10.16 1.71 -24.22
CA LEU A 20 10.19 3.17 -24.07
C LEU A 20 8.86 3.81 -24.45
N VAL A 21 8.27 3.40 -25.59
CA VAL A 21 6.96 3.89 -26.03
C VAL A 21 5.88 3.53 -25.01
N LEU A 22 5.86 2.28 -24.53
CA LEU A 22 4.91 1.85 -23.49
C LEU A 22 5.07 2.65 -22.19
N ALA A 23 6.31 2.94 -21.78
CA ALA A 23 6.59 3.78 -20.63
C ALA A 23 6.07 5.21 -20.82
N LEU A 24 6.31 5.83 -21.99
CA LEU A 24 5.83 7.17 -22.30
C LEU A 24 4.29 7.24 -22.33
N VAL A 25 3.64 6.27 -22.94
CA VAL A 25 2.16 6.18 -22.99
C VAL A 25 1.59 6.02 -21.57
N SER A 26 2.26 5.24 -20.72
CA SER A 26 1.85 5.02 -19.33
C SER A 26 2.05 6.25 -18.45
N LEU A 27 3.08 7.07 -18.73
CA LEU A 27 3.36 8.32 -18.01
C LEU A 27 2.51 9.49 -18.52
N ALA A 28 2.05 9.47 -19.77
CA ALA A 28 1.26 10.54 -20.37
C ALA A 28 0.09 11.05 -19.49
N PRO A 29 -0.80 10.21 -18.93
CA PRO A 29 -1.89 10.70 -18.08
C PRO A 29 -1.40 11.35 -16.78
N LEU A 30 -0.30 10.86 -16.19
CA LEU A 30 0.29 11.45 -14.98
C LEU A 30 0.94 12.80 -15.25
N LEU A 31 1.63 12.92 -16.40
CA LEU A 31 2.22 14.18 -16.83
C LEU A 31 1.14 15.20 -17.18
N TRP A 32 0.06 14.78 -17.83
CA TRP A 32 -1.07 15.65 -18.13
C TRP A 32 -1.81 16.08 -16.87
N MET A 33 -2.07 15.17 -15.92
CA MET A 33 -2.62 15.49 -14.60
C MET A 33 -1.77 16.55 -13.89
N LEU A 34 -0.44 16.39 -13.90
CA LEU A 34 0.48 17.37 -13.32
C LEU A 34 0.45 18.71 -14.07
N SER A 35 0.33 18.69 -15.39
CA SER A 35 0.22 19.93 -16.18
C SER A 35 -1.08 20.67 -15.87
N VAL A 36 -2.20 19.96 -15.81
CA VAL A 36 -3.54 20.52 -15.57
C VAL A 36 -3.65 21.10 -14.16
N SER A 37 -2.99 20.52 -13.16
CA SER A 37 -3.01 21.07 -11.80
C SER A 37 -2.40 22.48 -11.68
N PHE A 38 -1.54 22.86 -12.62
CA PHE A 38 -0.93 24.20 -12.71
C PHE A 38 -1.62 25.14 -13.73
N MET A 39 -2.75 24.73 -14.31
CA MET A 39 -3.54 25.56 -15.22
C MET A 39 -4.45 26.55 -14.46
N PRO A 40 -4.70 27.74 -15.00
CA PRO A 40 -5.82 28.59 -14.60
C PRO A 40 -7.16 27.85 -14.71
N THR A 41 -8.10 28.20 -13.83
CA THR A 41 -9.44 27.58 -13.78
C THR A 41 -10.18 27.66 -15.11
N GLY A 42 -10.74 26.53 -15.55
CA GLY A 42 -11.51 26.40 -16.79
C GLY A 42 -10.67 26.29 -18.08
N GLU A 43 -9.34 26.29 -17.99
CA GLU A 43 -8.46 26.10 -19.15
C GLU A 43 -8.47 24.66 -19.66
N ALA A 44 -8.49 23.67 -18.77
CA ALA A 44 -8.47 22.24 -19.11
C ALA A 44 -9.73 21.78 -19.85
N SER A 45 -10.83 22.51 -19.69
CA SER A 45 -12.12 22.26 -20.34
C SER A 45 -12.20 22.78 -21.79
N ARG A 46 -11.16 23.45 -22.30
CA ARG A 46 -11.12 23.93 -23.70
C ARG A 46 -10.90 22.78 -24.67
N PHE A 47 -11.40 22.92 -25.90
CA PHE A 47 -11.16 21.97 -26.98
C PHE A 47 -10.33 22.61 -28.12
N PRO A 48 -9.22 22.00 -28.55
CA PRO A 48 -8.60 20.79 -27.98
C PRO A 48 -8.03 21.03 -26.56
N PRO A 49 -8.01 20.01 -25.68
CA PRO A 49 -7.44 20.15 -24.33
C PRO A 49 -5.97 20.58 -24.40
N PRO A 50 -5.58 21.65 -23.68
CA PRO A 50 -4.19 22.08 -23.67
C PRO A 50 -3.31 21.02 -23.01
N MET A 51 -2.12 20.84 -23.55
CA MET A 51 -1.11 19.91 -23.01
C MET A 51 -0.21 20.57 -21.98
N LEU A 52 -0.09 21.91 -22.04
CA LEU A 52 0.73 22.74 -21.16
C LEU A 52 -0.09 23.97 -20.74
N PRO A 53 0.14 24.50 -19.53
CA PRO A 53 -0.59 25.67 -19.06
C PRO A 53 -0.23 26.92 -19.87
N SER A 54 -1.24 27.72 -20.22
CA SER A 54 -1.04 29.03 -20.86
C SER A 54 -0.34 30.02 -19.93
N ALA A 55 -0.60 29.91 -18.62
CA ALA A 55 0.11 30.60 -17.56
C ALA A 55 0.27 29.67 -16.35
N PHE A 56 1.50 29.51 -15.87
CA PHE A 56 1.76 28.70 -14.68
C PHE A 56 1.14 29.37 -13.44
N THR A 57 0.32 28.63 -12.69
CA THR A 57 -0.27 29.12 -11.43
C THR A 57 -0.33 28.03 -10.37
N THR A 58 -0.18 28.43 -9.10
CA THR A 58 -0.35 27.57 -7.93
C THR A 58 -1.70 27.81 -7.22
N ALA A 59 -2.60 28.58 -7.84
CA ALA A 59 -3.88 28.95 -7.24
C ALA A 59 -4.72 27.74 -6.83
N ASN A 60 -4.75 26.67 -7.64
CA ASN A 60 -5.48 25.44 -7.33
C ASN A 60 -4.96 24.78 -6.05
N TYR A 61 -3.64 24.76 -5.84
CA TYR A 61 -3.05 24.22 -4.61
C TYR A 61 -3.38 25.10 -3.40
N HIS A 62 -3.31 26.42 -3.54
CA HIS A 62 -3.69 27.33 -2.46
C HIS A 62 -5.16 27.14 -2.07
N GLU A 63 -6.06 27.09 -3.04
CA GLU A 63 -7.49 26.86 -2.82
C GLU A 63 -7.75 25.50 -2.16
N LEU A 64 -7.09 24.44 -2.64
CA LEU A 64 -7.17 23.10 -2.09
C LEU A 64 -6.79 23.06 -0.60
N PHE A 65 -5.66 23.65 -0.22
CA PHE A 65 -5.22 23.62 1.18
C PHE A 65 -5.96 24.61 2.07
N ALA A 66 -6.40 25.76 1.53
CA ALA A 66 -7.08 26.79 2.31
C ALA A 66 -8.57 26.49 2.54
N ARG A 67 -9.26 25.84 1.60
CA ARG A 67 -10.73 25.76 1.61
C ARG A 67 -11.32 24.36 1.72
N THR A 68 -10.59 23.30 1.33
CA THR A 68 -11.16 21.95 1.28
C THR A 68 -10.74 21.06 2.45
N GLY A 69 -9.98 21.59 3.42
CA GLY A 69 -9.44 20.82 4.54
C GLY A 69 -8.38 19.77 4.14
N MET A 70 -7.79 19.88 2.94
CA MET A 70 -6.89 18.87 2.37
C MET A 70 -5.70 18.52 3.28
N ALA A 71 -5.17 19.48 4.03
CA ALA A 71 -4.09 19.23 5.00
C ALA A 71 -4.50 18.21 6.08
N ARG A 72 -5.75 18.30 6.57
CA ARG A 72 -6.28 17.34 7.54
C ARG A 72 -6.46 15.97 6.91
N ASN A 73 -7.00 15.90 5.70
CA ASN A 73 -7.18 14.64 4.98
C ASN A 73 -5.84 13.94 4.70
N PHE A 74 -4.79 14.73 4.39
CA PHE A 74 -3.42 14.24 4.27
C PHE A 74 -2.90 13.65 5.59
N ALA A 75 -3.08 14.38 6.68
CA ALA A 75 -2.70 13.92 8.02
C ALA A 75 -3.45 12.64 8.42
N ASN A 76 -4.76 12.57 8.14
CA ASN A 76 -5.58 11.37 8.37
C ASN A 76 -5.05 10.18 7.58
N SER A 77 -4.78 10.34 6.28
CA SER A 77 -4.18 9.28 5.45
C SER A 77 -2.84 8.81 5.98
N LEU A 78 -1.96 9.72 6.36
CA LEU A 78 -0.65 9.38 6.92
C LEU A 78 -0.78 8.67 8.27
N MET A 79 -1.69 9.12 9.12
CA MET A 79 -1.96 8.52 10.43
C MET A 79 -2.54 7.12 10.28
N VAL A 80 -3.59 6.95 9.46
CA VAL A 80 -4.22 5.65 9.18
C VAL A 80 -3.21 4.67 8.61
N SER A 81 -2.51 5.05 7.53
CA SER A 81 -1.54 4.17 6.87
C SER A 81 -0.34 3.84 7.76
N GLY A 82 0.14 4.81 8.55
CA GLY A 82 1.20 4.61 9.53
C GLY A 82 0.80 3.65 10.66
N LEU A 83 -0.37 3.87 11.27
CA LEU A 83 -0.89 3.01 12.35
C LEU A 83 -1.14 1.58 11.87
N ILE A 84 -1.77 1.43 10.70
CA ILE A 84 -1.98 0.11 10.08
C ILE A 84 -0.63 -0.55 9.82
N THR A 85 0.33 0.16 9.24
CA THR A 85 1.64 -0.40 8.91
C THR A 85 2.40 -0.87 10.15
N LEU A 86 2.48 -0.03 11.20
CA LEU A 86 3.18 -0.38 12.43
C LEU A 86 2.50 -1.52 13.19
N GLY A 87 1.17 -1.47 13.31
CA GLY A 87 0.42 -2.53 13.98
C GLY A 87 0.43 -3.85 13.20
N SER A 88 0.35 -3.78 11.86
CA SER A 88 0.51 -4.91 10.95
C SER A 88 1.88 -5.55 11.07
N LEU A 89 2.95 -4.76 11.04
CA LEU A 89 4.30 -5.28 11.23
C LEU A 89 4.42 -6.00 12.57
N LEU A 90 3.91 -5.44 13.66
CA LEU A 90 3.96 -6.10 14.96
C LEU A 90 3.18 -7.43 14.96
N ILE A 91 1.89 -7.38 14.62
CA ILE A 91 0.97 -8.52 14.76
C ILE A 91 1.31 -9.62 13.75
N ASN A 92 1.50 -9.27 12.48
CA ASN A 92 1.75 -10.25 11.43
C ASN A 92 3.14 -10.88 11.56
N THR A 93 4.13 -10.15 12.10
CA THR A 93 5.46 -10.73 12.36
C THR A 93 5.43 -11.75 13.48
N MET A 94 4.77 -11.43 14.59
CA MET A 94 4.61 -12.36 15.71
C MET A 94 3.79 -13.60 15.31
N ALA A 95 2.67 -13.40 14.61
CA ALA A 95 1.84 -14.50 14.14
C ALA A 95 2.58 -15.38 13.11
N GLY A 96 3.26 -14.76 12.13
CA GLY A 96 4.06 -15.48 11.14
C GLY A 96 5.19 -16.29 11.77
N TYR A 97 5.87 -15.72 12.77
CA TYR A 97 6.86 -16.44 13.59
C TYR A 97 6.23 -17.64 14.30
N ALA A 98 5.11 -17.43 15.00
CA ALA A 98 4.43 -18.50 15.72
C ALA A 98 4.03 -19.66 14.79
N PHE A 99 3.43 -19.36 13.63
CA PHE A 99 3.05 -20.38 12.65
C PHE A 99 4.24 -21.07 11.94
N ALA A 100 5.43 -20.47 11.98
CA ALA A 100 6.63 -21.04 11.38
C ALA A 100 7.45 -21.88 12.38
N LYS A 101 7.62 -21.39 13.61
CA LYS A 101 8.63 -21.87 14.57
C LYS A 101 8.07 -22.45 15.86
N LEU A 102 6.89 -22.03 16.28
CA LEU A 102 6.28 -22.57 17.50
C LEU A 102 5.49 -23.84 17.18
N GLN A 103 5.50 -24.77 18.12
CA GLN A 103 4.69 -25.99 18.06
C GLN A 103 3.46 -25.80 18.95
N PHE A 104 2.28 -25.83 18.36
CA PHE A 104 1.01 -25.76 19.09
C PHE A 104 -0.07 -26.58 18.36
N VAL A 105 -1.05 -27.04 19.14
CA VAL A 105 -2.12 -27.92 18.64
C VAL A 105 -2.93 -27.18 17.56
N GLY A 106 -3.11 -27.82 16.40
CA GLY A 106 -3.91 -27.28 15.30
C GLY A 106 -3.20 -26.27 14.39
N ARG A 107 -1.90 -25.98 14.60
CA ARG A 107 -1.10 -25.01 13.81
C ARG A 107 -1.36 -25.06 12.30
N GLU A 108 -1.17 -26.22 11.68
CA GLU A 108 -1.32 -26.36 10.22
C GLU A 108 -2.78 -26.28 9.77
N ARG A 109 -3.73 -26.72 10.60
CA ARG A 109 -5.17 -26.64 10.28
C ARG A 109 -5.64 -25.19 10.29
N ILE A 110 -5.30 -24.44 11.34
CA ILE A 110 -5.62 -23.01 11.45
C ILE A 110 -4.99 -22.24 10.28
N PHE A 111 -3.72 -22.49 9.99
CA PHE A 111 -3.04 -21.82 8.88
C PHE A 111 -3.71 -22.10 7.52
N LYS A 112 -4.10 -23.36 7.25
CA LYS A 112 -4.84 -23.72 6.03
C LYS A 112 -6.20 -23.01 5.94
N ILE A 113 -6.93 -22.88 7.05
CA ILE A 113 -8.20 -22.15 7.09
C ILE A 113 -7.98 -20.67 6.77
N LEU A 114 -6.94 -20.05 7.35
CA LEU A 114 -6.58 -18.68 7.00
C LEU A 114 -6.30 -18.56 5.50
N MET A 115 -5.49 -19.47 4.93
CA MET A 115 -5.20 -19.45 3.48
C MET A 115 -6.46 -19.59 2.61
N ALA A 116 -7.39 -20.45 3.00
CA ALA A 116 -8.66 -20.59 2.30
C ALA A 116 -9.49 -19.29 2.34
N ALA A 117 -9.40 -18.50 3.42
CA ALA A 117 -10.10 -17.23 3.54
C ALA A 117 -9.59 -16.16 2.56
N LEU A 118 -8.36 -16.25 2.04
CA LEU A 118 -7.85 -15.33 1.01
C LEU A 118 -8.62 -15.43 -0.32
N VAL A 119 -9.29 -16.56 -0.58
CA VAL A 119 -10.10 -16.77 -1.80
C VAL A 119 -11.40 -15.96 -1.74
N ILE A 120 -11.86 -15.63 -0.52
CA ILE A 120 -13.10 -14.89 -0.31
C ILE A 120 -12.85 -13.41 -0.63
N PRO A 121 -13.60 -12.79 -1.55
CA PRO A 121 -13.46 -11.37 -1.84
C PRO A 121 -13.81 -10.53 -0.61
N ALA A 122 -12.94 -9.57 -0.26
CA ALA A 122 -13.12 -8.71 0.92
C ALA A 122 -14.47 -7.96 0.90
N GLN A 123 -14.98 -7.65 -0.29
CA GLN A 123 -16.27 -6.99 -0.53
C GLN A 123 -17.45 -7.77 0.06
N VAL A 124 -17.40 -9.11 0.03
CA VAL A 124 -18.48 -9.96 0.58
C VAL A 124 -18.55 -9.83 2.11
N ALA A 125 -17.39 -9.65 2.76
CA ALA A 125 -17.29 -9.49 4.21
C ALA A 125 -17.53 -8.05 4.69
N MET A 126 -17.70 -7.07 3.79
CA MET A 126 -17.80 -5.66 4.18
C MET A 126 -19.02 -5.34 5.04
N LEU A 127 -20.21 -5.83 4.67
CA LEU A 127 -21.41 -5.55 5.46
C LEU A 127 -21.31 -6.17 6.87
N PRO A 128 -20.95 -7.46 7.04
CA PRO A 128 -20.67 -8.02 8.36
C PRO A 128 -19.61 -7.22 9.15
N LEU A 129 -18.52 -6.81 8.52
CA LEU A 129 -17.46 -6.04 9.16
C LEU A 129 -17.97 -4.66 9.61
N PHE A 130 -18.79 -3.99 8.81
CA PHE A 130 -19.41 -2.71 9.18
C PHE A 130 -20.30 -2.85 10.41
N LEU A 131 -21.16 -3.89 10.44
CA LEU A 131 -22.01 -4.17 11.59
C LEU A 131 -21.18 -4.45 12.85
N LEU A 132 -20.06 -5.17 12.71
CA LEU A 132 -19.12 -5.41 13.81
C LEU A 132 -18.49 -4.09 14.30
N MET A 133 -17.98 -3.25 13.40
CA MET A 133 -17.41 -1.95 13.79
C MET A 133 -18.45 -1.05 14.45
N LYS A 134 -19.70 -1.12 14.01
CA LYS A 134 -20.82 -0.39 14.63
C LYS A 134 -21.05 -0.86 16.07
N GLN A 135 -21.05 -2.17 16.31
CA GLN A 135 -21.19 -2.74 17.67
C GLN A 135 -20.01 -2.36 18.57
N LEU A 136 -18.81 -2.25 18.01
CA LEU A 136 -17.61 -1.82 18.72
C LEU A 136 -17.51 -0.29 18.88
N HIS A 137 -18.48 0.49 18.39
CA HIS A 137 -18.47 1.95 18.40
C HIS A 137 -17.26 2.56 17.67
N LEU A 138 -16.77 1.89 16.63
CA LEU A 138 -15.63 2.32 15.82
C LEU A 138 -16.04 2.93 14.46
N VAL A 139 -17.35 2.99 14.16
CA VAL A 139 -17.85 3.72 12.97
C VAL A 139 -17.62 5.21 13.17
N ASN A 140 -17.23 5.89 12.09
CA ASN A 140 -16.84 7.29 12.06
C ASN A 140 -15.67 7.62 12.99
N ASN A 141 -14.74 6.67 13.13
CA ASN A 141 -13.52 6.80 13.90
C ASN A 141 -12.35 6.17 13.12
N ILE A 142 -11.16 6.76 13.20
CA ILE A 142 -9.92 6.21 12.60
C ILE A 142 -9.71 4.74 13.01
N GLY A 143 -10.06 4.36 14.24
CA GLY A 143 -10.00 2.99 14.73
C GLY A 143 -10.82 1.98 13.90
N GLY A 144 -11.95 2.41 13.32
CA GLY A 144 -12.76 1.57 12.43
C GLY A 144 -12.10 1.25 11.10
N VAL A 145 -11.12 2.06 10.68
CA VAL A 145 -10.26 1.77 9.53
C VAL A 145 -9.04 0.95 9.96
N VAL A 146 -8.41 1.32 11.08
CA VAL A 146 -7.14 0.73 11.51
C VAL A 146 -7.30 -0.71 11.99
N VAL A 147 -8.23 -0.97 12.91
CA VAL A 147 -8.34 -2.25 13.63
C VAL A 147 -8.53 -3.46 12.69
N PRO A 148 -9.43 -3.42 11.68
CA PRO A 148 -9.62 -4.55 10.78
C PRO A 148 -8.39 -4.87 9.93
N ALA A 149 -7.52 -3.88 9.67
CA ALA A 149 -6.37 -4.02 8.79
C ALA A 149 -5.08 -4.45 9.52
N LEU A 150 -5.10 -4.59 10.84
CA LEU A 150 -3.92 -4.94 11.63
C LEU A 150 -3.45 -6.39 11.39
N ALA A 151 -4.36 -7.34 11.33
CA ALA A 151 -4.05 -8.77 11.21
C ALA A 151 -4.45 -9.28 9.82
N THR A 152 -3.54 -9.23 8.86
CA THR A 152 -3.85 -9.66 7.50
C THR A 152 -3.34 -11.07 7.25
N VAL A 153 -4.19 -11.89 6.65
CA VAL A 153 -3.83 -13.27 6.31
C VAL A 153 -2.60 -13.31 5.37
N PHE A 154 -2.54 -12.39 4.40
CA PHE A 154 -1.40 -12.26 3.50
C PHE A 154 -0.11 -11.89 4.26
N GLY A 155 -0.17 -10.95 5.20
CA GLY A 155 0.98 -10.57 6.02
C GLY A 155 1.51 -11.74 6.86
N ILE A 156 0.61 -12.47 7.52
CA ILE A 156 0.95 -13.67 8.30
C ILE A 156 1.60 -14.73 7.40
N PHE A 157 1.01 -14.99 6.23
CA PHE A 157 1.57 -15.92 5.25
C PHE A 157 2.97 -15.53 4.82
N LEU A 158 3.15 -14.28 4.39
CA LEU A 158 4.42 -13.79 3.87
C LEU A 158 5.54 -13.92 4.90
N VAL A 159 5.30 -13.45 6.13
CA VAL A 159 6.26 -13.60 7.23
C VAL A 159 6.53 -15.06 7.50
N ARG A 160 5.50 -15.91 7.59
CA ARG A 160 5.68 -17.34 7.88
C ARG A 160 6.55 -18.03 6.83
N GLN A 161 6.33 -17.75 5.54
CA GLN A 161 7.12 -18.37 4.47
C GLN A 161 8.60 -17.99 4.59
N TYR A 162 8.87 -16.73 4.90
CA TYR A 162 10.25 -16.29 5.10
C TYR A 162 10.85 -16.84 6.39
N ALA A 163 10.10 -16.82 7.50
CA ALA A 163 10.54 -17.30 8.80
C ALA A 163 10.93 -18.78 8.76
N ARG A 164 10.29 -19.60 7.93
CA ARG A 164 10.68 -21.01 7.72
C ARG A 164 12.12 -21.20 7.24
N SER A 165 12.70 -20.22 6.55
CA SER A 165 14.10 -20.27 6.08
C SER A 165 15.13 -20.06 7.19
N ILE A 166 14.72 -19.56 8.35
CA ILE A 166 15.60 -19.37 9.51
C ILE A 166 15.96 -20.77 10.07
N PRO A 167 17.24 -21.12 10.28
CA PRO A 167 17.60 -22.41 10.88
C PRO A 167 17.01 -22.60 12.28
N ASP A 168 16.39 -23.75 12.55
CA ASP A 168 15.84 -24.06 13.87
C ASP A 168 16.94 -24.19 14.95
N GLU A 169 18.14 -24.63 14.55
CA GLU A 169 19.34 -24.74 15.39
C GLU A 169 19.68 -23.44 16.14
N LEU A 170 19.48 -22.27 15.49
CA LEU A 170 19.72 -20.97 16.13
C LEU A 170 18.73 -20.69 17.28
N ILE A 171 17.47 -21.10 17.10
CA ILE A 171 16.41 -20.94 18.10
C ILE A 171 16.65 -21.92 19.25
N GLU A 172 17.00 -23.16 18.94
CA GLU A 172 17.31 -24.19 19.92
C GLU A 172 18.54 -23.85 20.76
N ALA A 173 19.62 -23.36 20.14
CA ALA A 173 20.80 -22.89 20.85
C ALA A 173 20.47 -21.76 21.84
N ALA A 174 19.67 -20.78 21.40
CA ALA A 174 19.25 -19.69 22.28
C ALA A 174 18.38 -20.16 23.46
N ARG A 175 17.54 -21.20 23.26
CA ARG A 175 16.78 -21.83 24.36
C ARG A 175 17.69 -22.57 25.34
N ILE A 176 18.73 -23.25 24.85
CA ILE A 176 19.75 -23.90 25.69
C ILE A 176 20.50 -22.85 26.53
N ASP A 177 20.79 -21.68 25.95
CA ASP A 177 21.38 -20.53 26.66
C ASP A 177 20.40 -19.82 27.63
N GLY A 178 19.18 -20.36 27.80
CA GLY A 178 18.18 -19.84 28.74
C GLY A 178 17.45 -18.57 28.26
N ALA A 179 17.52 -18.23 26.97
CA ALA A 179 16.77 -17.09 26.45
C ALA A 179 15.25 -17.38 26.44
N SER A 180 14.45 -16.43 26.92
CA SER A 180 12.99 -16.49 26.82
C SER A 180 12.53 -16.33 25.37
N GLU A 181 11.34 -16.84 25.04
CA GLU A 181 10.85 -16.80 23.66
C GLU A 181 10.67 -15.39 23.11
N MET A 182 10.31 -14.43 23.97
CA MET A 182 10.27 -13.00 23.62
C MET A 182 11.67 -12.47 23.28
N ARG A 183 12.70 -12.88 24.04
CA ARG A 183 14.08 -12.49 23.77
C ARG A 183 14.56 -13.08 22.45
N ILE A 184 14.28 -14.35 22.19
CA ILE A 184 14.60 -15.02 20.92
C ILE A 184 13.93 -14.30 19.76
N PHE A 185 12.64 -14.00 19.89
CA PHE A 185 11.90 -13.27 18.86
C PHE A 185 12.53 -11.90 18.55
N PHE A 186 12.71 -11.04 19.56
CA PHE A 186 13.17 -9.65 19.32
C PHE A 186 14.67 -9.55 19.00
N GLN A 187 15.53 -10.39 19.57
CA GLN A 187 16.98 -10.26 19.44
C GLN A 187 17.58 -11.12 18.32
N ILE A 188 16.94 -12.23 17.95
CA ILE A 188 17.48 -13.18 16.97
C ILE A 188 16.61 -13.20 15.72
N VAL A 189 15.33 -13.51 15.86
CA VAL A 189 14.45 -13.76 14.72
C VAL A 189 14.08 -12.46 14.00
N LEU A 190 13.66 -11.43 14.73
CA LEU A 190 13.20 -10.17 14.14
C LEU A 190 14.27 -9.48 13.27
N PRO A 191 15.56 -9.41 13.67
CA PRO A 191 16.62 -8.93 12.79
C PRO A 191 16.79 -9.72 11.50
N MET A 192 16.60 -11.05 11.54
CA MET A 192 16.68 -11.91 10.36
C MET A 192 15.47 -11.74 9.44
N LEU A 193 14.32 -11.33 9.98
CA LEU A 193 13.11 -11.04 9.20
C LEU A 193 13.14 -9.68 8.49
N LYS A 194 14.12 -8.80 8.76
CA LYS A 194 14.19 -7.45 8.14
C LYS A 194 13.90 -7.42 6.63
N PRO A 195 14.43 -8.32 5.78
CA PRO A 195 14.16 -8.29 4.34
C PRO A 195 12.67 -8.50 4.00
N VAL A 196 11.99 -9.43 4.67
CA VAL A 196 10.55 -9.65 4.45
C VAL A 196 9.72 -8.52 5.06
N LEU A 197 10.17 -7.92 6.16
CA LEU A 197 9.47 -6.81 6.78
C LEU A 197 9.45 -5.56 5.90
N VAL A 198 10.54 -5.28 5.17
CA VAL A 198 10.53 -4.19 4.17
C VAL A 198 9.44 -4.42 3.13
N THR A 199 9.33 -5.65 2.63
CA THR A 199 8.28 -6.04 1.68
C THR A 199 6.89 -5.84 2.28
N LEU A 200 6.67 -6.34 3.50
CA LEU A 200 5.39 -6.21 4.20
C LEU A 200 5.02 -4.73 4.48
N THR A 201 5.99 -3.90 4.86
CA THR A 201 5.82 -2.45 5.04
C THR A 201 5.30 -1.81 3.76
N ILE A 202 5.94 -2.08 2.62
CA ILE A 202 5.56 -1.48 1.34
C ILE A 202 4.12 -1.88 0.99
N PHE A 203 3.81 -3.17 1.00
CA PHE A 203 2.47 -3.66 0.66
C PHE A 203 1.40 -3.11 1.61
N THR A 204 1.67 -3.10 2.91
CA THR A 204 0.70 -2.62 3.91
C THR A 204 0.48 -1.11 3.79
N PHE A 205 1.55 -0.33 3.68
CA PHE A 205 1.45 1.12 3.57
C PHE A 205 0.77 1.51 2.26
N MET A 206 1.19 0.96 1.12
CA MET A 206 0.58 1.27 -0.17
C MET A 206 -0.88 0.80 -0.21
N GLY A 207 -1.19 -0.36 0.35
CA GLY A 207 -2.56 -0.87 0.43
C GLY A 207 -3.47 0.06 1.23
N SER A 208 -3.05 0.45 2.43
CA SER A 208 -3.82 1.36 3.30
C SER A 208 -3.88 2.80 2.80
N TRP A 209 -2.82 3.31 2.17
CA TRP A 209 -2.81 4.65 1.58
C TRP A 209 -3.77 4.78 0.40
N ASN A 210 -3.83 3.74 -0.45
CA ASN A 210 -4.70 3.71 -1.62
C ASN A 210 -6.12 3.21 -1.31
N ASP A 211 -6.39 2.77 -0.08
CA ASP A 211 -7.71 2.26 0.27
C ASP A 211 -8.74 3.39 0.24
N PHE A 212 -9.76 3.17 -0.58
CA PHE A 212 -10.84 4.10 -0.81
C PHE A 212 -12.15 3.56 -0.26
N MET A 213 -12.43 2.29 -0.56
CA MET A 213 -13.76 1.72 -0.42
C MET A 213 -14.15 1.50 1.05
N TRP A 214 -13.26 0.93 1.86
CA TRP A 214 -13.57 0.72 3.28
C TRP A 214 -13.64 2.04 4.06
N PRO A 215 -12.67 2.97 3.95
CA PRO A 215 -12.75 4.30 4.56
C PRO A 215 -14.02 5.05 4.17
N LEU A 216 -14.44 5.00 2.90
CA LEU A 216 -15.68 5.64 2.44
C LEU A 216 -16.94 5.10 3.15
N ILE A 217 -16.96 3.81 3.48
CA ILE A 217 -18.11 3.16 4.13
C ILE A 217 -18.12 3.47 5.63
N VAL A 218 -16.96 3.45 6.28
CA VAL A 218 -16.88 3.51 7.75
C VAL A 218 -16.73 4.94 8.28
N LEU A 219 -16.18 5.88 7.50
CA LEU A 219 -16.01 7.28 7.89
C LEU A 219 -17.14 8.11 7.31
N THR A 220 -17.92 8.78 8.15
CA THR A 220 -19.07 9.58 7.71
C THR A 220 -18.75 11.06 7.67
N ASP A 221 -17.98 11.56 8.64
CA ASP A 221 -17.66 12.98 8.75
C ASP A 221 -16.47 13.34 7.88
N GLN A 222 -16.60 14.44 7.13
CA GLN A 222 -15.56 14.92 6.21
C GLN A 222 -14.22 15.16 6.92
N GLU A 223 -14.25 15.56 8.19
CA GLU A 223 -13.05 15.80 8.99
C GLU A 223 -12.21 14.53 9.25
N GLN A 224 -12.83 13.35 9.15
CA GLN A 224 -12.18 12.07 9.36
C GLN A 224 -11.67 11.46 8.05
N TYR A 225 -12.05 12.02 6.89
CA TYR A 225 -11.75 11.42 5.59
C TYR A 225 -10.25 11.26 5.35
N THR A 226 -9.91 10.14 4.72
CA THR A 226 -8.60 9.94 4.11
C THR A 226 -8.54 10.66 2.77
N LEU A 227 -7.34 10.91 2.25
CA LEU A 227 -7.12 11.57 0.95
C LEU A 227 -7.94 10.95 -0.19
N PRO A 228 -7.98 9.60 -0.41
CA PRO A 228 -8.80 9.04 -1.49
C PRO A 228 -10.29 9.36 -1.34
N VAL A 229 -10.81 9.32 -0.11
CA VAL A 229 -12.22 9.61 0.17
C VAL A 229 -12.52 11.09 -0.04
N ALA A 230 -11.63 11.97 0.45
CA ALA A 230 -11.75 13.41 0.28
C ALA A 230 -11.68 13.83 -1.20
N LEU A 231 -10.78 13.24 -1.98
CA LEU A 231 -10.68 13.48 -3.42
C LEU A 231 -11.95 13.07 -4.16
N ALA A 232 -12.53 11.92 -3.81
CA ALA A 232 -13.79 11.49 -4.39
C ALA A 232 -14.95 12.42 -4.01
N ALA A 233 -15.00 12.91 -2.75
CA ALA A 233 -15.96 13.91 -2.32
C ALA A 233 -15.80 15.22 -3.11
N LEU A 234 -14.56 15.70 -3.28
CA LEU A 234 -14.23 16.89 -4.07
C LEU A 234 -14.72 16.75 -5.53
N SER A 235 -14.52 15.59 -6.16
CA SER A 235 -14.98 15.34 -7.53
C SER A 235 -16.50 15.41 -7.70
N ARG A 236 -17.26 15.11 -6.64
CA ARG A 236 -18.73 15.19 -6.65
C ARG A 236 -19.23 16.61 -6.43
N GLU A 237 -18.55 17.38 -5.59
CA GLU A 237 -18.94 18.75 -5.24
C GLU A 237 -18.49 19.77 -6.30
N HIS A 238 -17.34 19.55 -6.95
CA HIS A 238 -16.68 20.51 -7.84
C HIS A 238 -16.56 19.99 -9.28
N ILE A 239 -17.67 19.49 -9.85
CA ILE A 239 -17.71 18.86 -11.17
C ILE A 239 -17.13 19.77 -12.28
N MET A 240 -17.16 21.10 -12.09
CA MET A 240 -16.66 22.08 -13.06
C MET A 240 -15.19 22.51 -12.83
N ASP A 241 -14.58 22.21 -11.68
CA ASP A 241 -13.23 22.65 -11.32
C ASP A 241 -12.19 21.55 -11.56
N VAL A 242 -11.99 21.22 -12.83
CA VAL A 242 -11.09 20.13 -13.27
C VAL A 242 -9.66 20.36 -12.77
N GLU A 243 -9.16 21.59 -12.81
CA GLU A 243 -7.80 21.92 -12.40
C GLU A 243 -7.59 21.73 -10.88
N LEU A 244 -8.59 22.09 -10.08
CA LEU A 244 -8.59 21.88 -8.62
C LEU A 244 -8.60 20.38 -8.28
N MET A 245 -9.44 19.61 -8.98
CA MET A 245 -9.49 18.15 -8.82
C MET A 245 -8.16 17.50 -9.20
N MET A 246 -7.51 17.94 -10.30
CA MET A 246 -6.20 17.44 -10.69
C MET A 246 -5.11 17.80 -9.68
N ALA A 247 -5.15 19.00 -9.09
CA ALA A 247 -4.26 19.34 -7.98
C ALA A 247 -4.45 18.40 -6.77
N GLY A 248 -5.69 18.08 -6.42
CA GLY A 248 -6.00 17.09 -5.39
C GLY A 248 -5.50 15.67 -5.72
N ALA A 249 -5.63 15.25 -6.97
CA ALA A 249 -5.11 13.97 -7.45
C ALA A 249 -3.58 13.92 -7.37
N VAL A 250 -2.88 14.99 -7.77
CA VAL A 250 -1.42 15.11 -7.64
C VAL A 250 -0.98 14.95 -6.17
N VAL A 251 -1.61 15.66 -5.24
CA VAL A 251 -1.30 15.55 -3.80
C VAL A 251 -1.51 14.13 -3.27
N THR A 252 -2.52 13.43 -3.79
CA THR A 252 -2.84 12.05 -3.38
C THR A 252 -1.83 11.03 -3.92
N VAL A 253 -1.33 11.23 -5.15
CA VAL A 253 -0.43 10.31 -5.86
C VAL A 253 1.05 10.49 -5.50
N ILE A 254 1.50 11.73 -5.24
CA ILE A 254 2.92 12.03 -4.96
C ILE A 254 3.52 11.15 -3.86
N PRO A 255 2.90 10.96 -2.68
CA PRO A 255 3.49 10.16 -1.61
C PRO A 255 3.73 8.70 -2.01
N VAL A 256 2.81 8.12 -2.79
CA VAL A 256 2.93 6.75 -3.31
C VAL A 256 4.10 6.66 -4.30
N LEU A 257 4.22 7.62 -5.21
CA LEU A 257 5.33 7.65 -6.18
C LEU A 257 6.68 7.81 -5.50
N LEU A 258 6.79 8.72 -4.53
CA LEU A 258 8.02 8.94 -3.76
C LEU A 258 8.42 7.68 -2.99
N LEU A 259 7.46 7.06 -2.31
CA LEU A 259 7.70 5.81 -1.57
C LEU A 259 8.11 4.67 -2.51
N PHE A 260 7.42 4.52 -3.65
CA PHE A 260 7.74 3.52 -4.64
C PHE A 260 9.16 3.72 -5.19
N VAL A 261 9.55 4.93 -5.60
CA VAL A 261 10.91 5.21 -6.11
C VAL A 261 11.97 4.93 -5.05
N ALA A 262 11.70 5.27 -3.79
CA ALA A 262 12.62 5.00 -2.67
C ALA A 262 12.76 3.50 -2.38
N LEU A 263 11.69 2.71 -2.57
CA LEU A 263 11.63 1.31 -2.12
C LEU A 263 11.55 0.26 -3.25
N GLN A 264 11.50 0.66 -4.52
CA GLN A 264 11.34 -0.21 -5.70
C GLN A 264 12.37 -1.35 -5.75
N ARG A 265 13.61 -1.10 -5.31
CA ARG A 265 14.67 -2.11 -5.27
C ARG A 265 14.31 -3.29 -4.36
N TYR A 266 13.63 -3.01 -3.24
CA TYR A 266 13.19 -4.03 -2.28
C TYR A 266 11.90 -4.71 -2.74
N TYR A 267 11.01 -3.94 -3.38
CA TYR A 267 9.78 -4.47 -3.96
C TYR A 267 10.05 -5.56 -5.00
N ILE A 268 10.99 -5.32 -5.93
CA ILE A 268 11.38 -6.29 -6.96
C ILE A 268 12.03 -7.53 -6.34
N GLN A 269 12.91 -7.37 -5.35
CA GLN A 269 13.54 -8.49 -4.64
C GLN A 269 12.51 -9.35 -3.89
N GLY A 270 11.52 -8.71 -3.26
CA GLY A 270 10.43 -9.37 -2.52
C GLY A 270 9.54 -10.25 -3.40
N LEU A 271 9.17 -9.77 -4.60
CA LEU A 271 8.36 -10.53 -5.55
C LEU A 271 9.07 -11.79 -6.09
N LEU A 272 10.40 -11.74 -6.21
CA LEU A 272 11.19 -12.83 -6.76
C LEU A 272 11.41 -13.99 -5.76
N LEU A 273 11.30 -13.74 -4.45
CA LEU A 273 11.48 -14.76 -3.40
C LEU A 273 10.47 -15.92 -3.49
N GLY A 274 9.29 -15.71 -4.08
CA GLY A 274 8.28 -16.76 -4.31
C GLY A 274 8.32 -17.40 -5.70
N SER A 275 9.18 -16.93 -6.60
CA SER A 275 9.22 -17.34 -8.02
C SER A 275 10.32 -18.35 -8.34
N VAL A 276 11.19 -18.66 -7.37
CA VAL A 276 12.19 -19.72 -7.52
C VAL A 276 11.48 -21.06 -7.42
N LYS A 277 11.32 -21.75 -8.55
CA LYS A 277 10.97 -23.17 -8.60
C LYS A 277 12.01 -23.94 -7.79
N GLY A 278 11.57 -24.56 -6.69
CA GLY A 278 12.25 -25.73 -6.13
C GLY A 278 12.01 -26.94 -7.02
#